data_AF-A0AAW1X3Z8-F1
#
_entry.id   AF-A0AAW1X3Z8-F1
#
_cell.length_a   1.000
_cell.length_b   1.000
_cell.length_c   1.000
_cell.angle_alpha   90.00
_cell.angle_beta   90.00
_cell.angle_gamma   90.00
#
_symmetry.space_group_name_H-M   'P 1'
#
loop_
_entity.id
_entity.type
_entity.pdbx_description
1 polymer ?
#
loop_
_entity_poly.entity_id
_entity_poly.type
_entity_poly.pdbx_seq_one_letter_code
_entity_poly.pdbx_strand_id
1 'polypeptide(L)'
;MEEMMEATRGFHELPREVKGDYYSREIVRKVKYFTSSNMYELMYADWRDTLQCNMSIEHFDPHEIPSICRDITMEYSEHAHKLGCHFVCIVI
;
A
#
# COMPACT_ATOMS: atom_id res chain seq x y z
N MET A 1 9.71 -6.47 -10.30
CA MET A 1 10.11 -5.71 -9.08
C MET A 1 10.41 -4.26 -9.41
N GLU A 2 11.21 -3.98 -10.45
CA GLU A 2 11.45 -2.59 -10.92
C GLU A 2 10.16 -1.84 -11.23
N GLU A 3 9.21 -2.49 -11.92
CA GLU A 3 7.89 -1.91 -12.23
C GLU A 3 7.11 -1.47 -10.97
N MET A 4 7.23 -2.22 -9.87
CA MET A 4 6.60 -1.86 -8.60
C MET A 4 7.24 -0.60 -7.99
N MET A 5 8.57 -0.46 -8.13
CA MET A 5 9.28 0.73 -7.69
C MET A 5 8.91 1.95 -8.54
N GLU A 6 8.79 1.79 -9.86
CA GLU A 6 8.34 2.87 -10.76
C GLU A 6 6.91 3.30 -10.47
N ALA A 7 5.98 2.36 -10.27
CA ALA A 7 4.61 2.68 -9.88
C ALA A 7 4.54 3.39 -8.52
N THR A 8 5.34 2.96 -7.55
CA THR A 8 5.43 3.59 -6.24
C THR A 8 5.95 5.03 -6.36
N ARG A 9 7.02 5.24 -7.13
CA ARG A 9 7.56 6.58 -7.40
C ARG A 9 6.51 7.45 -8.09
N GLY A 10 5.89 6.93 -9.14
CA GLY A 10 4.88 7.63 -9.91
C GLY A 10 3.71 8.10 -9.04
N PHE A 11 3.21 7.27 -8.11
CA PHE A 11 2.19 7.70 -7.17
C PHE A 11 2.64 8.89 -6.31
N HIS A 12 3.86 8.88 -5.78
CA HIS A 12 4.36 9.94 -4.90
C HIS A 12 4.63 11.25 -5.65
N GLU A 13 4.90 11.18 -6.96
CA GLU A 13 5.07 12.33 -7.86
C GLU A 13 3.75 12.95 -8.33
N LEU A 14 2.60 12.30 -8.11
CA LEU A 14 1.29 12.84 -8.46
C LEU A 14 0.99 14.16 -7.73
N PRO A 15 0.11 15.01 -8.31
CA PRO A 15 -0.38 16.21 -7.64
C PRO A 15 -0.99 15.88 -6.28
N ARG A 16 -0.84 16.83 -5.35
CA ARG A 16 -1.33 16.66 -3.96
C ARG A 16 -2.83 16.40 -3.92
N GLU A 17 -3.58 16.97 -4.85
CA GLU A 17 -5.03 16.85 -4.96
C GLU A 17 -5.42 15.38 -5.20
N VAL A 18 -4.71 14.71 -6.12
CA VAL A 18 -4.92 13.29 -6.43
C VAL A 18 -4.52 12.40 -5.25
N LYS A 19 -3.38 12.68 -4.61
CA LYS A 19 -2.97 11.94 -3.40
C LYS A 19 -3.93 12.19 -2.21
N GLY A 20 -4.57 13.35 -2.19
CA GLY A 20 -5.54 13.77 -1.18
C GLY A 20 -6.76 12.86 -1.11
N ASP A 21 -7.21 12.34 -2.26
CA ASP A 21 -8.33 11.39 -2.33
C ASP A 21 -8.06 10.10 -1.54
N TYR A 22 -6.79 9.71 -1.44
CA TYR A 22 -6.34 8.53 -0.70
C TYR A 22 -5.98 8.84 0.75
N TYR A 23 -5.89 10.11 1.14
CA TYR A 23 -5.46 10.46 2.49
C TYR A 23 -6.46 9.98 3.54
N SER A 24 -6.01 9.17 4.48
CA SER A 24 -6.83 8.74 5.62
C SER A 24 -5.95 8.21 6.76
N ARG A 25 -6.44 8.38 7.98
CA ARG A 25 -5.88 7.77 9.19
C ARG A 25 -6.74 6.64 9.75
N GLU A 26 -7.88 6.35 9.12
CA GLU A 26 -8.75 5.28 9.55
C GLU A 26 -8.08 3.91 9.34
N ILE A 27 -8.14 3.06 10.37
CA ILE A 27 -7.55 1.72 10.30
C ILE A 27 -8.35 0.81 9.35
N VAL A 28 -9.66 1.03 9.26
CA VAL A 28 -10.57 0.23 8.43
C VAL A 28 -10.40 0.46 6.93
N ARG A 29 -9.80 1.59 6.51
CA ARG A 29 -9.61 1.91 5.10
C ARG A 29 -8.52 1.02 4.50
N LYS A 30 -8.88 0.22 3.50
CA LYS A 30 -8.02 -0.80 2.88
C LYS A 30 -6.88 -0.19 2.06
N VAL A 31 -7.16 0.86 1.29
CA VAL A 31 -6.16 1.66 0.58
C VAL A 31 -6.13 3.07 1.13
N LYS A 32 -4.98 3.48 1.67
CA LYS A 32 -4.81 4.81 2.27
C LYS A 32 -3.40 5.36 2.13
N TYR A 33 -3.32 6.68 2.12
CA TYR A 33 -2.09 7.46 2.09
C TYR A 33 -1.94 8.27 3.39
N PHE A 34 -0.74 8.30 3.96
CA PHE A 34 -0.42 9.06 5.18
C PHE A 34 1.08 9.37 5.31
N THR A 35 1.44 10.43 6.04
CA THR A 35 2.81 10.98 6.15
C THR A 35 3.53 10.64 7.47
N SER A 36 2.80 10.20 8.48
CA SER A 36 3.38 9.70 9.73
C SER A 36 2.33 8.85 10.43
N SER A 37 2.69 7.60 10.75
CA SER A 37 1.82 6.74 11.56
C SER A 37 1.79 7.19 13.03
N ASN A 38 2.82 7.91 13.49
CA ASN A 38 3.07 8.15 14.90
C ASN A 38 2.75 9.58 15.36
N MET A 39 2.16 10.40 14.48
CA MET A 39 1.98 11.85 14.65
C MET A 39 1.23 12.29 15.93
N TYR A 40 0.52 11.38 16.62
CA TYR A 40 -0.21 11.66 17.86
C TYR A 40 0.18 10.77 19.04
N GLU A 41 0.89 9.67 18.80
CA GLU A 41 1.25 8.70 19.84
C GLU A 41 2.66 8.94 20.36
N LEU A 42 3.56 9.51 19.54
CA LEU A 42 4.94 9.74 19.89
C LEU A 42 5.29 11.23 19.83
N MET A 43 6.27 11.63 20.64
CA MET A 43 6.82 12.99 20.63
C MET A 43 7.63 13.33 19.38
N TYR A 44 7.71 12.40 18.41
CA TYR A 44 8.43 12.56 17.17
C TYR A 44 7.61 12.02 16.00
N ALA A 45 7.68 12.73 14.88
CA ALA A 45 7.16 12.28 13.61
C ALA A 45 8.28 11.61 12.81
N ASP A 46 7.96 10.51 12.13
CA ASP A 46 8.77 9.94 11.09
C ASP A 46 8.60 10.74 9.79
N TRP A 47 9.70 11.12 9.14
CA TRP A 47 9.66 11.75 7.82
C TRP A 47 9.41 10.67 6.77
N ARG A 48 8.14 10.26 6.59
CA ARG A 48 7.79 9.20 5.63
C ARG A 48 6.35 9.28 5.13
N ASP A 49 6.23 9.54 3.84
CA ASP A 49 5.00 9.29 3.11
C ASP A 49 4.82 7.79 2.81
N THR A 50 3.62 7.28 3.04
CA THR A 50 3.28 5.86 2.88
C THR A 50 1.94 5.71 2.17
N LEU A 51 1.93 4.98 1.06
CA LEU A 51 0.73 4.36 0.50
C LEU A 51 0.64 2.93 1.05
N GLN A 52 -0.46 2.62 1.73
CA GLN A 52 -0.75 1.29 2.26
C GLN A 52 -1.91 0.68 1.48
N CYS A 53 -1.71 -0.55 1.00
CA CYS A 53 -2.75 -1.39 0.40
C CYS A 53 -2.88 -2.68 1.22
N ASN A 54 -3.98 -2.84 1.95
CA ASN A 54 -4.25 -4.05 2.72
C ASN A 54 -4.93 -5.11 1.84
N MET A 55 -4.14 -6.07 1.38
CA MET A 55 -4.56 -7.14 0.47
C MET A 55 -4.99 -8.43 1.19
N SER A 56 -5.00 -8.48 2.53
CA SER A 56 -5.29 -9.71 3.27
C SER A 56 -6.79 -9.95 3.53
N ILE A 57 -7.64 -8.97 3.23
CA ILE A 57 -9.08 -9.04 3.49
C ILE A 57 -9.79 -9.50 2.21
N GLU A 58 -10.44 -10.67 2.25
CA GLU A 58 -11.31 -11.14 1.17
C GLU A 58 -12.32 -10.03 0.79
N HIS A 59 -12.48 -9.80 -0.53
CA HIS A 59 -13.27 -8.72 -1.13
C HIS A 59 -12.68 -7.31 -1.02
N PHE A 60 -11.45 -7.12 -1.52
CA PHE A 60 -10.93 -5.80 -1.84
C PHE A 60 -11.23 -5.47 -3.32
N ASP A 61 -11.78 -4.28 -3.60
CA ASP A 61 -12.00 -3.82 -4.97
C ASP A 61 -10.69 -3.26 -5.55
N PRO A 62 -10.10 -3.86 -6.61
CA PRO A 62 -8.89 -3.34 -7.24
C PRO A 62 -8.99 -1.88 -7.71
N HIS A 63 -10.21 -1.38 -7.95
CA HIS A 63 -10.43 0.01 -8.33
C HIS A 63 -10.15 1.01 -7.21
N GLU A 64 -10.10 0.58 -5.94
CA GLU A 64 -9.66 1.40 -4.82
C GLU A 64 -8.14 1.68 -4.86
N ILE A 65 -7.33 0.87 -5.57
CA ILE A 65 -5.91 1.15 -5.77
C ILE A 65 -5.76 2.32 -6.76
N PRO A 66 -4.84 3.28 -6.52
CA PRO A 66 -4.43 4.24 -7.53
C PRO A 66 -4.15 3.57 -8.87
N SER A 67 -4.68 4.13 -9.96
CA SER A 67 -4.57 3.55 -11.29
C SER A 67 -3.13 3.21 -11.69
N ILE A 68 -2.18 4.09 -11.34
CA ILE A 68 -0.74 3.91 -11.60
C ILE A 68 -0.12 2.73 -10.83
N CYS A 69 -0.72 2.30 -9.72
CA CYS A 69 -0.25 1.18 -8.90
C CYS A 69 -1.07 -0.09 -9.08
N ARG A 70 -2.26 -0.02 -9.70
CA ARG A 70 -3.28 -1.07 -9.63
C ARG A 70 -2.78 -2.43 -10.09
N ASP A 71 -2.44 -2.55 -11.36
CA ASP A 71 -2.18 -3.85 -11.98
C ASP A 71 -0.92 -4.48 -11.38
N ILE A 72 0.13 -3.68 -11.19
CA ILE A 72 1.41 -4.15 -10.62
C ILE A 72 1.28 -4.55 -9.14
N THR A 73 0.44 -3.86 -8.36
CA THR A 73 0.20 -4.23 -6.95
C THR A 73 -0.56 -5.55 -6.87
N MET A 74 -1.54 -5.75 -7.76
CA MET A 74 -2.28 -7.01 -7.85
C MET A 74 -1.34 -8.17 -8.19
N GLU A 75 -0.52 -8.04 -9.24
CA GLU A 75 0.46 -9.05 -9.64
C GLU A 75 1.46 -9.35 -8.50
N TYR A 76 2.01 -8.31 -7.88
CA TYR A 76 2.95 -8.47 -6.76
C TYR A 76 2.30 -9.19 -5.58
N SER A 77 1.03 -8.89 -5.27
CA SER A 77 0.30 -9.54 -4.18
C SER A 77 0.13 -11.05 -4.39
N GLU A 78 -0.10 -11.49 -5.63
CA GLU A 78 -0.17 -12.92 -5.97
C GLU A 78 1.18 -13.61 -5.77
N HIS A 79 2.27 -12.98 -6.21
CA HIS A 79 3.62 -13.50 -6.01
C HIS A 79 3.98 -13.58 -4.53
N ALA A 80 3.68 -12.54 -3.75
CA ALA A 80 3.90 -12.51 -2.31
C ALA A 80 3.07 -13.59 -1.59
N HIS A 81 1.82 -13.80 -2.00
CA HIS A 81 0.98 -14.85 -1.45
C HIS A 81 1.53 -16.26 -1.73
N LYS A 82 1.90 -16.56 -2.99
CA LYS A 82 2.52 -17.84 -3.37
C LYS A 82 3.80 -18.11 -2.57
N LEU A 83 4.63 -17.08 -2.40
CA LEU A 83 5.85 -17.17 -1.61
C LEU A 83 5.55 -17.42 -0.13
N GLY A 84 4.56 -16.70 0.44
CA GLY A 84 4.10 -16.91 1.81
C GLY A 84 3.61 -18.33 2.07
N CYS A 85 2.76 -18.86 1.19
CA CYS A 85 2.28 -20.24 1.26
C CYS A 85 3.43 -21.24 1.19
N HIS A 86 4.41 -21.02 0.32
CA HIS A 86 5.59 -21.87 0.22
C HIS A 86 6.40 -21.88 1.53
N PHE A 87 6.65 -20.72 2.13
CA PHE A 87 7.34 -20.63 3.42
C PHE A 87 6.55 -21.32 4.55
N VAL A 88 5.23 -21.14 4.60
CA VAL A 88 4.39 -21.81 5.62
C VAL A 88 4.50 -23.33 5.49
N CYS A 89 4.49 -23.88 4.26
CA CYS A 89 4.66 -25.32 4.03
C CYS A 89 6.04 -25.87 4.40
N ILE A 90 7.09 -25.05 4.47
CA ILE A 90 8.44 -25.47 4.87
C ILE A 90 8.61 -25.50 6.39
N VAL A 91 7.84 -24.67 7.10
CA VAL A 91 7.96 -24.49 8.56
C VAL A 91 7.02 -25.43 9.34
N ILE A 92 6.13 -26.15 8.65
CA ILE A 92 5.25 -27.20 9.19
C ILE A 92 5.82 -28.57 8.82
#